data_AF-A0A9E0WAT8-F1
#
_entry.id   AF-A0A9E0WAT8-F1
#
_cell.length_a   1.000
_cell.length_b   1.000
_cell.length_c   1.000
_cell.angle_alpha   90.00
_cell.angle_beta   90.00
_cell.angle_gamma   90.00
#
_symmetry.space_group_name_H-M   'P 1'
#
loop_
_entity.id
_entity.type
_entity.pdbx_description
1 polymer ?
#
loop_
_entity_poly.entity_id
_entity_poly.type
_entity_poly.pdbx_seq_one_letter_code
_entity_poly.pdbx_strand_id
1 'polypeptide(L)'
;MTKPNNSVYQIKVTLTGAQPPIWRRLLIKPDTTFHDLHRIIQLAMGWQASHLHLFQADDGRLIGDPAEDFDGMMNFLDETTVPVPDVLNREGHQLKYEYDFGDSWEHEVKLEKILPGDQAGPLPRCIKAIRQCPPEDVGGLPGFYDFLEAMDDAAHPEHVAVRDWMGGEWFEPEYVDLGQINEDLLERDALFSEAEPDFAPQASDFLGLSPNQVHELLHSPLNCPSVYKPLLDAEAVSRELDSAPVMRMAKVLI
;
A
#
# COMPACT_ATOMS: atom_id res chain seq x y z
N MET A 1 17.63 -20.07 -22.86
CA MET A 1 16.53 -21.06 -22.82
C MET A 1 15.25 -20.28 -22.64
N THR A 2 14.35 -20.29 -23.62
CA THR A 2 13.02 -19.67 -23.52
C THR A 2 12.24 -20.39 -22.44
N LYS A 3 11.89 -19.69 -21.36
CA LYS A 3 11.08 -20.25 -20.27
C LYS A 3 9.71 -20.65 -20.81
N PRO A 4 9.14 -21.78 -20.39
CA PRO A 4 7.83 -22.19 -20.86
C PRO A 4 6.80 -21.14 -20.42
N ASN A 5 6.04 -20.61 -21.40
CA ASN A 5 4.94 -19.65 -21.26
C ASN A 5 3.77 -20.14 -20.37
N ASN A 6 3.95 -21.25 -19.67
CA ASN A 6 2.97 -21.95 -18.85
C ASN A 6 3.63 -22.36 -17.52
N SER A 7 4.23 -21.41 -16.81
CA SER A 7 4.80 -21.61 -15.48
C SER A 7 4.30 -20.53 -14.51
N VAL A 8 4.18 -20.87 -13.23
CA VAL A 8 3.76 -19.94 -12.16
C VAL A 8 4.92 -19.75 -11.20
N TYR A 9 5.18 -18.50 -10.83
CA TYR A 9 6.27 -18.16 -9.91
C TYR A 9 5.71 -18.03 -8.51
N GLN A 10 6.21 -18.87 -7.60
CA GLN A 10 5.91 -18.76 -6.18
C GLN A 10 6.98 -17.92 -5.51
N ILE A 11 6.62 -16.72 -5.09
CA ILE A 11 7.50 -15.81 -4.36
C ILE A 11 7.07 -15.72 -2.90
N LYS A 12 8.05 -15.53 -2.02
CA LYS A 12 7.83 -15.14 -0.64
C LYS A 12 8.34 -13.72 -0.45
N VAL A 13 7.52 -12.87 0.15
CA VAL A 13 7.86 -11.49 0.50
C VAL A 13 7.85 -11.40 2.02
N THR A 14 8.99 -11.08 2.62
CA THR A 14 9.17 -11.05 4.07
C THR A 14 9.57 -9.65 4.49
N LEU A 15 8.84 -9.04 5.44
CA LEU A 15 9.25 -7.77 6.03
C LEU A 15 10.51 -8.00 6.89
N THR A 16 11.59 -7.34 6.51
CA THR A 16 12.92 -7.51 7.13
C THR A 16 12.91 -6.86 8.50
N GLY A 17 13.48 -7.53 9.51
CA GLY A 17 13.57 -6.99 10.87
C GLY A 17 12.32 -7.19 11.75
N ALA A 18 11.16 -7.54 11.17
CA ALA A 18 9.94 -7.80 11.91
C ALA A 18 10.05 -9.04 12.83
N GLN A 19 9.63 -8.90 14.08
CA GLN A 19 9.60 -9.93 15.12
C GLN A 19 8.33 -9.81 15.97
N PRO A 20 7.47 -10.86 16.01
CA PRO A 20 7.46 -12.05 15.16
C PRO A 20 7.39 -11.75 13.63
N PRO A 21 7.79 -12.70 12.76
CA PRO A 21 7.95 -12.43 11.33
C PRO A 21 6.61 -12.16 10.63
N ILE A 22 6.61 -11.17 9.74
CA ILE A 22 5.48 -10.78 8.89
C ILE A 22 5.83 -11.11 7.44
N TRP A 23 4.98 -11.87 6.73
CA TRP A 23 5.26 -12.25 5.35
C TRP A 23 4.04 -12.69 4.54
N ARG A 24 4.20 -12.69 3.22
CA ARG A 24 3.24 -13.16 2.21
C ARG A 24 3.88 -14.18 1.28
N ARG A 25 3.10 -15.14 0.81
CA ARG A 25 3.48 -16.07 -0.25
C ARG A 25 2.51 -15.93 -1.40
N LEU A 26 3.05 -15.48 -2.52
CA LEU A 26 2.30 -15.05 -3.70
C LEU A 26 2.62 -15.98 -4.86
N LEU A 27 1.61 -16.21 -5.70
CA LEU A 27 1.72 -16.81 -7.01
C LEU A 27 1.53 -15.71 -8.05
N ILE A 28 2.49 -15.58 -8.96
CA ILE A 28 2.47 -14.57 -10.03
C ILE A 28 2.68 -15.22 -11.41
N LYS A 29 2.28 -14.50 -12.45
CA LYS A 29 2.47 -14.92 -13.84
C LYS A 29 3.95 -14.71 -14.25
N PRO A 30 4.46 -15.43 -15.26
CA PRO A 30 5.84 -15.30 -15.70
C PRO A 30 6.12 -14.02 -16.49
N ASP A 31 5.09 -13.28 -16.89
CA ASP A 31 5.17 -11.97 -17.55
C ASP A 31 4.96 -10.81 -16.57
N THR A 32 4.76 -11.07 -15.28
CA THR A 32 4.66 -10.03 -14.24
C THR A 32 5.92 -9.16 -14.25
N THR A 33 5.74 -7.87 -14.47
CA THR A 33 6.79 -6.85 -14.40
C THR A 33 7.09 -6.46 -12.96
N PHE A 34 8.18 -5.70 -12.73
CA PHE A 34 8.48 -5.19 -11.39
C PHE A 34 7.48 -4.13 -10.92
N HIS A 35 6.93 -3.32 -11.82
CA HIS A 35 5.81 -2.42 -11.53
C HIS A 35 4.56 -3.19 -11.06
N ASP A 36 4.22 -4.26 -11.77
CA ASP A 36 3.11 -5.12 -11.37
C ASP A 36 3.38 -5.82 -10.04
N LEU A 37 4.62 -6.24 -9.81
CA LEU A 37 5.05 -6.85 -8.55
C LEU A 37 4.93 -5.87 -7.39
N HIS A 38 5.33 -4.60 -7.57
CA HIS A 38 5.15 -3.54 -6.57
C HIS A 38 3.67 -3.46 -6.16
N ARG A 39 2.75 -3.27 -7.11
CA ARG A 39 1.31 -3.20 -6.85
C ARG A 39 0.76 -4.46 -6.15
N ILE A 40 1.25 -5.63 -6.54
CA ILE A 40 0.89 -6.91 -5.89
C ILE A 40 1.36 -6.94 -4.42
N ILE A 41 2.58 -6.48 -4.15
CA ILE A 41 3.12 -6.42 -2.78
C ILE A 41 2.29 -5.45 -1.95
N GLN A 42 2.00 -4.25 -2.49
CA GLN A 42 1.21 -3.22 -1.81
C GLN A 42 -0.15 -3.76 -1.35
N LEU A 43 -0.93 -4.35 -2.25
CA LEU A 43 -2.21 -4.96 -1.88
C LEU A 43 -2.06 -6.13 -0.91
N ALA A 44 -1.05 -6.99 -1.11
CA ALA A 44 -0.82 -8.12 -0.22
C ALA A 44 -0.41 -7.70 1.19
N MET A 45 0.26 -6.55 1.35
CA MET A 45 0.59 -5.97 2.65
C MET A 45 -0.54 -5.12 3.23
N GLY A 46 -1.49 -4.65 2.42
CA GLY A 46 -2.56 -3.74 2.85
C GLY A 46 -2.15 -2.27 2.80
N TRP A 47 -1.23 -1.94 1.89
CA TRP A 47 -0.69 -0.60 1.67
C TRP A 47 -1.23 0.03 0.38
N GLN A 48 -0.98 1.34 0.23
CA GLN A 48 -1.66 2.18 -0.74
C GLN A 48 -0.77 2.63 -1.92
N ALA A 49 0.50 2.20 -1.96
CA ALA A 49 1.46 2.64 -2.97
C ALA A 49 1.62 4.18 -3.03
N SER A 50 1.57 4.85 -1.88
CA SER A 50 1.60 6.32 -1.77
C SER A 50 3.01 6.90 -1.69
N HIS A 51 4.03 6.06 -1.54
CA HIS A 51 5.41 6.45 -1.34
C HIS A 51 6.34 5.83 -2.40
N LEU A 52 7.53 6.41 -2.53
CA LEU A 52 8.59 5.91 -3.41
C LEU A 52 8.97 4.47 -3.06
N HIS A 53 9.46 3.73 -4.06
CA HIS A 53 9.97 2.38 -3.86
C HIS A 53 11.16 2.04 -4.76
N LEU A 54 11.89 1.01 -4.37
CA LEU A 54 13.00 0.49 -5.16
C LEU A 54 13.20 -1.01 -4.96
N PHE A 55 13.47 -1.71 -6.06
CA PHE A 55 13.99 -3.07 -6.00
C PHE A 55 15.50 -3.07 -6.26
N GLN A 56 16.24 -3.83 -5.45
CA GLN A 56 17.68 -4.02 -5.59
C GLN A 56 18.01 -5.51 -5.72
N ALA A 57 18.53 -5.91 -6.88
CA ALA A 57 18.99 -7.27 -7.12
C ALA A 57 20.40 -7.51 -6.55
N ASP A 58 20.70 -8.76 -6.24
CA ASP A 58 22.03 -9.17 -5.70
C ASP A 58 23.20 -8.86 -6.65
N ASP A 59 22.94 -8.72 -7.95
CA ASP A 59 23.95 -8.35 -8.96
C ASP A 59 24.11 -6.83 -9.15
N GLY A 60 23.46 -6.03 -8.30
CA GLY A 60 23.60 -4.57 -8.27
C GLY A 60 22.66 -3.82 -9.23
N ARG A 61 21.76 -4.51 -9.94
CA ARG A 61 20.70 -3.84 -10.69
C ARG A 61 19.72 -3.16 -9.74
N LEU A 62 19.34 -1.93 -10.08
CA LEU A 62 18.29 -1.17 -9.42
C LEU A 62 17.09 -1.11 -10.37
N ILE A 63 15.88 -1.34 -9.86
CA ILE A 63 14.67 -1.40 -10.67
C ILE A 63 13.58 -0.61 -9.94
N GLY A 64 13.03 0.41 -10.60
CA GLY A 64 12.03 1.31 -10.04
C GLY A 64 11.44 2.21 -11.13
N ASP A 65 10.63 3.20 -10.74
CA ASP A 65 10.05 4.17 -11.68
C ASP A 65 11.14 5.12 -12.22
N PRO A 66 11.36 5.19 -13.54
CA PRO A 66 12.30 6.15 -14.14
C PRO A 66 12.02 7.62 -13.81
N ALA A 67 10.77 7.98 -13.49
CA ALA A 67 10.42 9.34 -13.06
C ALA A 67 10.98 9.69 -11.67
N GLU A 68 11.31 8.67 -10.87
CA GLU A 68 11.84 8.80 -9.51
C GLU A 68 13.37 8.69 -9.46
N ASP A 69 14.03 8.37 -10.58
CA ASP A 69 15.50 8.35 -10.70
C ASP A 69 16.09 9.74 -10.97
N PHE A 70 15.96 10.65 -9.99
CA PHE A 70 16.42 12.04 -10.12
C PHE A 70 17.94 12.18 -10.34
N ASP A 71 18.71 11.22 -9.83
CA ASP A 71 20.18 11.25 -9.84
C ASP A 71 20.80 10.49 -11.03
N GLY A 72 19.97 9.84 -11.86
CA GLY A 72 20.43 9.07 -13.02
C GLY A 72 21.33 7.90 -12.60
N MET A 73 20.84 7.08 -11.67
CA MET A 73 21.60 6.01 -11.05
C MET A 73 22.13 5.00 -12.09
N MET A 74 23.39 4.59 -11.92
CA MET A 74 23.97 3.53 -12.75
C MET A 74 23.24 2.21 -12.51
N ASN A 75 22.96 1.47 -13.60
CA ASN A 75 22.23 0.19 -13.58
C ASN A 75 20.77 0.29 -13.13
N PHE A 76 20.16 1.47 -13.24
CA PHE A 76 18.72 1.65 -13.07
C PHE A 76 17.96 1.11 -14.28
N LEU A 77 16.90 0.35 -14.04
CA LEU A 77 16.04 -0.24 -15.05
C LEU A 77 14.58 0.15 -14.80
N ASP A 78 13.88 0.45 -15.89
CA ASP A 78 12.45 0.79 -15.88
C ASP A 78 11.60 -0.42 -15.48
N GLU A 79 10.98 -0.33 -14.30
CA GLU A 79 10.18 -1.40 -13.72
C GLU A 79 8.95 -1.82 -14.54
N THR A 80 8.45 -0.95 -15.43
CA THR A 80 7.33 -1.25 -16.33
C THR A 80 7.74 -2.21 -17.45
N THR A 81 9.04 -2.31 -17.72
CA THR A 81 9.59 -3.07 -18.85
C THR A 81 10.32 -4.33 -18.45
N VAL A 82 10.75 -4.46 -17.19
CA VAL A 82 11.53 -5.61 -16.69
C VAL A 82 10.58 -6.67 -16.09
N PRO A 83 10.49 -7.87 -16.68
CA PRO A 83 9.80 -9.01 -16.07
C PRO A 83 10.56 -9.53 -14.85
N VAL A 84 9.83 -9.91 -13.78
CA VAL A 84 10.40 -10.55 -12.59
C VAL A 84 11.30 -11.74 -12.95
N PRO A 85 10.95 -12.61 -13.93
CA PRO A 85 11.79 -13.74 -14.30
C PRO A 85 13.11 -13.41 -14.99
N ASP A 86 13.40 -12.16 -15.34
CA ASP A 86 14.70 -11.74 -15.86
C ASP A 86 15.72 -11.46 -14.74
N VAL A 87 15.24 -11.33 -13.51
CA VAL A 87 16.04 -11.12 -12.29
C VAL A 87 15.96 -12.36 -11.41
N LEU A 88 14.74 -12.72 -11.00
CA LEU A 88 14.45 -13.91 -10.20
C LEU A 88 14.21 -15.09 -11.13
N ASN A 89 15.30 -15.65 -11.67
CA ASN A 89 15.22 -16.67 -12.72
C ASN A 89 15.44 -18.12 -12.28
N ARG A 90 15.82 -18.34 -11.02
CA ARG A 90 16.12 -19.65 -10.43
C ARG A 90 15.59 -19.70 -9.01
N GLU A 91 15.07 -20.85 -8.61
CA GLU A 91 14.66 -21.09 -7.23
C GLU A 91 15.80 -20.78 -6.26
N GLY A 92 15.47 -20.05 -5.19
CA GLY A 92 16.42 -19.54 -4.21
C GLY A 92 16.98 -18.15 -4.52
N HIS A 93 16.84 -17.63 -5.74
CA HIS A 93 17.18 -16.22 -6.03
C HIS A 93 16.31 -15.29 -5.19
N GLN A 94 16.89 -14.17 -4.79
CA GLN A 94 16.24 -13.15 -4.00
C GLN A 94 16.68 -11.75 -4.43
N LEU A 95 15.97 -10.76 -3.94
CA LEU A 95 16.27 -9.34 -4.06
C LEU A 95 15.66 -8.58 -2.89
N LYS A 96 16.07 -7.33 -2.71
CA LYS A 96 15.46 -6.41 -1.75
C LYS A 96 14.39 -5.57 -2.42
N TYR A 97 13.33 -5.26 -1.69
CA TYR A 97 12.29 -4.32 -2.06
C TYR A 97 12.11 -3.32 -0.90
N GLU A 98 12.40 -2.06 -1.13
CA GLU A 98 12.20 -0.99 -0.16
C GLU A 98 11.00 -0.14 -0.58
N TYR A 99 10.13 0.15 0.36
CA TYR A 99 8.96 1.01 0.19
C TYR A 99 8.94 2.07 1.28
N ASP A 100 8.57 3.29 0.89
CA ASP A 100 8.63 4.48 1.73
C ASP A 100 10.03 4.72 2.29
N PHE A 101 10.82 5.57 1.63
CA PHE A 101 12.17 5.91 2.08
C PHE A 101 12.18 6.75 3.38
N GLY A 102 11.02 7.22 3.85
CA GLY A 102 10.87 7.80 5.19
C GLY A 102 10.89 6.71 6.25
N ASP A 103 9.93 5.79 6.19
CA ASP A 103 9.78 4.70 7.16
C ASP A 103 10.72 3.50 6.93
N SER A 104 11.32 3.42 5.74
CA SER A 104 12.28 2.41 5.29
C SER A 104 11.75 0.98 5.40
N TRP A 105 10.59 0.69 4.79
CA TRP A 105 10.01 -0.65 4.80
C TRP A 105 10.76 -1.60 3.86
N GLU A 106 11.81 -2.24 4.39
CA GLU A 106 12.61 -3.20 3.64
C GLU A 106 12.00 -4.62 3.64
N HIS A 107 11.94 -5.23 2.46
CA HIS A 107 11.47 -6.60 2.27
C HIS A 107 12.50 -7.45 1.54
N GLU A 108 12.61 -8.71 1.95
CA GLU A 108 13.23 -9.75 1.13
C GLU A 108 12.17 -10.38 0.22
N VAL A 109 12.37 -10.29 -1.09
CA VAL A 109 11.56 -10.99 -2.10
C VAL A 109 12.35 -12.18 -2.63
N LYS A 110 11.84 -13.39 -2.40
CA LYS A 110 12.53 -14.64 -2.74
C LYS A 110 11.69 -15.50 -3.66
N LEU A 111 12.29 -15.96 -4.76
CA LEU A 111 11.69 -17.00 -5.60
C LEU A 111 11.85 -18.36 -4.92
N GLU A 112 10.77 -18.86 -4.34
CA GLU A 112 10.79 -20.17 -3.67
C GLU A 112 10.64 -21.32 -4.66
N LYS A 113 9.73 -21.21 -5.64
CA LYS A 113 9.44 -22.28 -6.60
C LYS A 113 9.03 -21.76 -7.97
N ILE A 114 9.37 -22.52 -9.01
CA ILE A 114 8.80 -22.37 -10.35
C ILE A 114 7.87 -23.57 -10.60
N LEU A 115 6.57 -23.32 -10.54
CA LEU A 115 5.52 -24.33 -10.63
C LEU A 115 5.02 -24.51 -12.07
N PRO A 116 4.43 -25.67 -12.40
CA PRO A 116 3.69 -25.86 -13.66
C PRO A 116 2.51 -24.87 -13.80
N GLY A 117 2.21 -24.43 -15.02
CA GLY A 117 1.24 -23.36 -15.32
C GLY A 117 -0.24 -23.68 -15.07
N ASP A 118 -0.56 -24.95 -14.86
CA ASP A 118 -1.91 -25.45 -14.57
C ASP A 118 -2.30 -25.31 -13.09
N GLN A 119 -1.71 -24.32 -12.38
CA GLN A 119 -2.12 -24.03 -11.00
C GLN A 119 -3.60 -23.61 -10.98
N ALA A 120 -4.36 -24.18 -10.05
CA ALA A 120 -5.78 -23.85 -9.90
C ALA A 120 -5.95 -22.43 -9.35
N GLY A 121 -6.82 -21.65 -9.99
CA GLY A 121 -7.26 -20.32 -9.55
C GLY A 121 -6.64 -19.16 -10.36
N PRO A 122 -7.22 -17.95 -10.24
CA PRO A 122 -6.71 -16.77 -10.92
C PRO A 122 -5.36 -16.30 -10.34
N LEU A 123 -4.61 -15.53 -11.13
CA LEU A 123 -3.32 -14.93 -10.75
C LEU A 123 -3.35 -13.41 -11.02
N PRO A 124 -2.73 -12.59 -10.16
CA PRO A 124 -1.92 -12.98 -8.99
C PRO A 124 -2.78 -13.49 -7.81
N ARG A 125 -2.16 -14.24 -6.90
CA ARG A 125 -2.85 -14.78 -5.71
C ARG A 125 -1.93 -14.96 -4.51
N CYS A 126 -2.38 -14.54 -3.34
CA CYS A 126 -1.76 -14.89 -2.06
C CYS A 126 -2.27 -16.26 -1.56
N ILE A 127 -1.37 -17.22 -1.41
CA ILE A 127 -1.69 -18.58 -0.95
C ILE A 127 -1.39 -18.80 0.53
N LYS A 128 -0.63 -17.89 1.14
CA LYS A 128 -0.39 -17.89 2.58
C LYS A 128 0.09 -16.52 3.01
N ALA A 129 -0.46 -16.02 4.12
CA ALA A 129 -0.03 -14.82 4.78
C ALA A 129 0.14 -15.10 6.27
N ILE A 130 1.10 -14.42 6.90
CA ILE A 130 1.36 -14.50 8.33
C ILE A 130 1.44 -13.07 8.86
N ARG A 131 0.58 -12.78 9.84
CA ARG A 131 0.43 -11.50 10.55
C ARG A 131 0.01 -10.33 9.67
N GLN A 132 -0.71 -9.39 10.28
CA GLN A 132 -1.03 -8.11 9.63
C GLN A 132 0.26 -7.32 9.43
N CYS A 133 0.34 -6.56 8.34
CA CYS A 133 1.48 -5.67 8.14
C CYS A 133 1.29 -4.36 8.93
N PRO A 134 2.39 -3.66 9.24
CA PRO A 134 2.32 -2.34 9.83
C PRO A 134 1.39 -1.42 9.01
N PRO A 135 0.56 -0.59 9.66
CA PRO A 135 -0.16 0.48 8.96
C PRO A 135 0.80 1.43 8.23
N GLU A 136 0.30 2.09 7.18
CA GLU A 136 1.03 3.19 6.51
C GLU A 136 1.39 4.29 7.52
N ASP A 137 2.52 4.97 7.30
CA ASP A 137 2.98 6.12 8.08
C ASP A 137 3.13 5.89 9.60
N VAL A 138 3.26 4.64 10.06
CA VAL A 138 3.38 4.32 11.49
C VAL A 138 4.79 4.62 12.04
N GLY A 139 5.75 5.02 11.21
CA GLY A 139 7.10 5.41 11.62
C GLY A 139 8.10 4.24 11.58
N GLY A 140 8.01 3.39 10.56
CA GLY A 140 8.87 2.23 10.38
C GLY A 140 8.70 1.17 11.47
N LEU A 141 9.61 0.20 11.51
CA LEU A 141 9.53 -0.89 12.51
C LEU A 141 9.54 -0.42 13.98
N PRO A 142 10.36 0.56 14.40
CA PRO A 142 10.30 1.07 15.77
C PRO A 142 8.92 1.66 16.09
N GLY A 143 8.39 2.52 15.21
CA GLY A 143 7.07 3.12 15.39
C GLY A 143 5.95 2.07 15.39
N PHE A 144 6.06 1.02 14.57
CA PHE A 144 5.11 -0.10 14.61
C PHE A 144 5.11 -0.84 15.96
N TYR A 145 6.26 -1.06 16.59
CA TYR A 145 6.28 -1.73 17.89
C TYR A 145 5.76 -0.85 19.02
N ASP A 146 6.10 0.44 19.00
CA ASP A 146 5.54 1.42 19.94
C ASP A 146 4.01 1.50 19.77
N PHE A 147 3.52 1.49 18.52
CA PHE A 147 2.11 1.39 18.17
C PHE A 147 1.46 0.13 18.74
N LEU A 148 2.09 -1.05 18.63
CA LEU A 148 1.54 -2.29 19.17
C LEU A 148 1.47 -2.26 20.71
N GLU A 149 2.50 -1.73 21.38
CA GLU A 149 2.51 -1.58 22.84
C GLU A 149 1.39 -0.62 23.29
N ALA A 150 1.27 0.53 22.63
CA ALA A 150 0.22 1.50 22.90
C ALA A 150 -1.18 0.96 22.60
N MET A 151 -1.34 0.16 21.53
CA MET A 151 -2.61 -0.48 21.19
C MET A 151 -3.02 -1.49 22.27
N ASP A 152 -2.08 -2.31 22.77
CA ASP A 152 -2.37 -3.37 23.75
C ASP A 152 -2.64 -2.84 25.18
N ASP A 153 -1.84 -1.88 25.63
CA ASP A 153 -1.93 -1.36 27.00
C ASP A 153 -2.85 -0.14 27.11
N ALA A 154 -4.05 -0.34 27.67
CA ALA A 154 -5.02 0.72 27.95
C ALA A 154 -4.53 1.81 28.92
N ALA A 155 -3.46 1.56 29.68
CA ALA A 155 -2.81 2.55 30.55
C ALA A 155 -1.66 3.30 29.85
N HIS A 156 -1.26 2.89 28.64
CA HIS A 156 -0.22 3.58 27.88
C HIS A 156 -0.66 5.02 27.59
N PRO A 157 0.21 6.03 27.82
CA PRO A 157 -0.12 7.43 27.56
C PRO A 157 -0.64 7.73 26.15
N GLU A 158 -0.22 6.94 25.15
CA GLU A 158 -0.59 7.11 23.75
C GLU A 158 -1.74 6.20 23.30
N HIS A 159 -2.29 5.34 24.17
CA HIS A 159 -3.33 4.37 23.82
C HIS A 159 -4.53 5.03 23.13
N VAL A 160 -5.05 6.11 23.71
CA VAL A 160 -6.19 6.84 23.14
C VAL A 160 -5.84 7.44 21.78
N ALA A 161 -4.66 8.03 21.63
CA ALA A 161 -4.22 8.66 20.38
C ALA A 161 -4.05 7.63 19.25
N VAL A 162 -3.44 6.48 19.56
CA VAL A 162 -3.24 5.38 18.60
C VAL A 162 -4.57 4.76 18.18
N ARG A 163 -5.51 4.58 19.12
CA ARG A 163 -6.87 4.12 18.84
C ARG A 163 -7.61 5.09 17.93
N ASP A 164 -7.57 6.38 18.24
CA ASP A 164 -8.23 7.42 17.45
C ASP A 164 -7.62 7.52 16.03
N TRP A 165 -6.30 7.37 15.91
CA TRP A 165 -5.60 7.32 14.61
C TRP A 165 -6.06 6.14 13.76
N MET A 166 -6.33 4.98 14.37
CA MET A 166 -6.95 3.82 13.73
C MET A 166 -8.47 3.94 13.56
N GLY A 167 -9.05 5.15 13.65
CA GLY A 167 -10.49 5.37 13.50
C GLY A 167 -11.32 4.78 14.64
N GLY A 168 -10.72 4.54 15.80
CA GLY A 168 -11.33 3.86 16.93
C GLY A 168 -11.35 2.35 16.81
N GLU A 169 -10.68 1.76 15.81
CA GLU A 169 -10.64 0.31 15.60
C GLU A 169 -9.47 -0.37 16.33
N TRP A 170 -9.62 -1.67 16.57
CA TRP A 170 -8.57 -2.50 17.17
C TRP A 170 -7.71 -3.09 16.08
N PHE A 171 -6.39 -2.96 16.22
CA PHE A 171 -5.44 -3.63 15.36
C PHE A 171 -5.09 -4.99 15.95
N GLU A 172 -5.49 -6.07 15.28
CA GLU A 172 -5.15 -7.43 15.68
C GLU A 172 -3.94 -7.92 14.87
N PRO A 173 -2.71 -7.88 15.42
CA PRO A 173 -1.49 -8.15 14.66
C PRO A 173 -1.43 -9.56 14.09
N GLU A 174 -2.13 -10.54 14.65
CA GLU A 174 -2.13 -11.92 14.16
C GLU A 174 -3.19 -12.18 13.08
N TYR A 175 -4.19 -11.31 12.96
CA TYR A 175 -5.30 -11.50 12.01
C TYR A 175 -4.86 -11.17 10.58
N VAL A 176 -5.17 -12.09 9.66
CA VAL A 176 -5.01 -11.82 8.23
C VAL A 176 -6.22 -12.36 7.49
N ASP A 177 -6.90 -11.47 6.77
CA ASP A 177 -7.94 -11.86 5.84
C ASP A 177 -7.34 -12.23 4.48
N LEU A 178 -7.07 -13.53 4.31
CA LEU A 178 -6.54 -14.05 3.04
C LEU A 178 -7.59 -13.97 1.90
N GLY A 179 -8.89 -13.93 2.23
CA GLY A 179 -9.96 -13.75 1.26
C GLY A 179 -9.90 -12.36 0.66
N GLN A 180 -9.94 -11.33 1.52
CA GLN A 180 -9.86 -9.94 1.11
C GLN A 180 -8.61 -9.63 0.29
N ILE A 181 -7.42 -10.08 0.74
CA ILE A 181 -6.17 -9.91 -0.04
C ILE A 181 -6.33 -10.44 -1.47
N ASN A 182 -6.99 -11.59 -1.63
CA ASN A 182 -7.17 -12.18 -2.95
C ASN A 182 -8.26 -11.50 -3.77
N GLU A 183 -9.28 -10.91 -3.15
CA GLU A 183 -10.26 -10.07 -3.84
C GLU A 183 -9.58 -8.80 -4.37
N ASP A 184 -8.80 -8.11 -3.53
CA ASP A 184 -8.08 -6.90 -3.92
C ASP A 184 -7.08 -7.18 -5.06
N LEU A 185 -6.36 -8.31 -4.99
CA LEU A 185 -5.43 -8.73 -6.04
C LEU A 185 -6.11 -8.99 -7.40
N LEU A 186 -7.40 -9.35 -7.42
CA LEU A 186 -8.16 -9.50 -8.66
C LEU A 186 -8.60 -8.16 -9.23
N GLU A 187 -8.88 -7.20 -8.36
CA GLU A 187 -9.28 -5.84 -8.72
C GLU A 187 -8.09 -4.88 -8.85
N ARG A 188 -6.84 -5.38 -8.76
CA ARG A 188 -5.59 -4.60 -8.79
C ARG A 188 -5.58 -3.54 -9.90
N ASP A 189 -5.92 -3.92 -11.12
CA ASP A 189 -5.85 -2.99 -12.27
C ASP A 189 -6.89 -1.87 -12.16
N ALA A 190 -8.04 -2.13 -11.52
CA ALA A 190 -9.04 -1.11 -11.24
C ALA A 190 -8.60 -0.20 -10.08
N LEU A 191 -8.01 -0.77 -9.02
CA LEU A 191 -7.51 -0.03 -7.85
C LEU A 191 -6.37 0.93 -8.19
N PHE A 192 -5.51 0.57 -9.16
CA PHE A 192 -4.40 1.40 -9.62
C PHE A 192 -4.62 1.98 -11.03
N SER A 193 -5.88 2.13 -11.44
CA SER A 193 -6.20 2.77 -12.70
C SER A 193 -5.94 4.27 -12.60
N GLU A 194 -5.05 4.79 -13.43
CA GLU A 194 -4.85 6.23 -13.63
C GLU A 194 -5.90 6.84 -14.57
N ALA A 195 -6.84 6.02 -15.07
CA ALA A 195 -7.96 6.55 -15.83
C ALA A 195 -8.74 7.49 -14.91
N GLU A 196 -8.86 8.76 -15.30
CA GLU A 196 -9.84 9.62 -14.66
C GLU A 196 -11.17 8.88 -14.71
N PRO A 197 -11.93 8.80 -13.59
CA PRO A 197 -13.27 8.26 -13.65
C PRO A 197 -13.99 8.91 -14.84
N ASP A 198 -14.79 8.16 -15.59
CA ASP A 198 -15.58 8.70 -16.74
C ASP A 198 -16.39 9.96 -16.36
N PHE A 199 -16.53 10.21 -15.06
CA PHE A 199 -16.85 11.48 -14.45
C PHE A 199 -15.67 11.94 -13.59
N ALA A 200 -14.75 12.73 -14.15
CA ALA A 200 -14.02 13.68 -13.34
C ALA A 200 -15.09 14.47 -12.57
N PRO A 201 -15.09 14.49 -11.23
CA PRO A 201 -16.04 15.32 -10.51
C PRO A 201 -15.78 16.74 -11.02
N GLN A 202 -16.80 17.35 -11.63
CA GLN A 202 -16.65 18.71 -12.10
C GLN A 202 -16.28 19.55 -10.87
N ALA A 203 -15.57 20.67 -11.02
CA ALA A 203 -15.28 21.53 -9.85
C ALA A 203 -16.55 21.94 -9.05
N SER A 204 -17.74 21.80 -9.65
CA SER A 204 -19.04 21.89 -8.98
C SER A 204 -19.31 20.79 -7.93
N ASP A 205 -18.71 19.61 -8.08
CA ASP A 205 -18.92 18.43 -7.26
C ASP A 205 -18.09 18.48 -5.96
N PHE A 206 -16.99 19.23 -5.98
CA PHE A 206 -16.22 19.60 -4.79
C PHE A 206 -16.64 20.96 -4.21
N LEU A 207 -17.88 21.39 -4.43
CA LEU A 207 -18.43 22.65 -3.91
C LEU A 207 -17.60 23.90 -4.29
N GLY A 208 -16.83 23.85 -5.38
CA GLY A 208 -15.94 24.94 -5.83
C GLY A 208 -14.53 24.93 -5.24
N LEU A 209 -14.11 23.86 -4.56
CA LEU A 209 -12.73 23.69 -4.09
C LEU A 209 -11.80 23.23 -5.22
N SER A 210 -10.59 23.79 -5.25
CA SER A 210 -9.53 23.36 -6.17
C SER A 210 -8.97 21.99 -5.75
N PRO A 211 -8.34 21.23 -6.67
CA PRO A 211 -7.74 19.92 -6.35
C PRO A 211 -6.78 19.94 -5.15
N ASN A 212 -5.99 21.01 -5.00
CA ASN A 212 -5.09 21.17 -3.85
C ASN A 212 -5.86 21.37 -2.53
N GLN A 213 -7.00 22.07 -2.57
CA GLN A 213 -7.86 22.26 -1.39
C GLN A 213 -8.60 20.98 -1.01
N VAL A 214 -8.97 20.15 -2.00
CA VAL A 214 -9.55 18.82 -1.76
C VAL A 214 -8.53 17.90 -1.12
N HIS A 215 -7.30 17.88 -1.65
CA HIS A 215 -6.19 17.12 -1.07
C HIS A 215 -5.92 17.55 0.38
N GLU A 216 -5.81 18.85 0.65
CA GLU A 216 -5.60 19.38 2.01
C GLU A 216 -6.76 19.05 2.97
N LEU A 217 -8.01 19.05 2.48
CA LEU A 217 -9.20 18.65 3.27
C LEU A 217 -9.22 17.15 3.59
N LEU A 218 -8.79 16.29 2.66
CA LEU A 218 -8.77 14.84 2.87
C LEU A 218 -7.68 14.43 3.87
N HIS A 219 -6.53 15.11 3.85
CA HIS A 219 -5.41 14.81 4.76
C HIS A 219 -5.48 15.52 6.12
N SER A 220 -6.26 16.61 6.26
CA SER A 220 -6.45 17.31 7.54
C SER A 220 -7.81 18.03 7.61
N PRO A 221 -8.91 17.27 7.74
CA PRO A 221 -10.28 17.79 7.57
C PRO A 221 -10.66 18.89 8.56
N LEU A 222 -10.06 18.92 9.76
CA LEU A 222 -10.35 19.91 10.80
C LEU A 222 -9.37 21.09 10.84
N ASN A 223 -8.32 21.09 10.00
CA ASN A 223 -7.25 22.09 10.06
C ASN A 223 -6.78 22.50 8.65
N CYS A 224 -7.72 23.00 7.85
CA CYS A 224 -7.48 23.40 6.46
C CYS A 224 -7.71 24.92 6.24
N PRO A 225 -6.74 25.79 6.57
CA PRO A 225 -6.91 27.24 6.53
C PRO A 225 -7.13 27.82 5.11
N SER A 226 -6.74 27.07 4.07
CA SER A 226 -6.95 27.42 2.66
C SER A 226 -8.40 27.17 2.19
N VAL A 227 -9.09 26.21 2.82
CA VAL A 227 -10.52 25.91 2.63
C VAL A 227 -11.40 26.81 3.50
N TYR A 228 -10.97 27.09 4.73
CA TYR A 228 -11.75 27.81 5.75
C TYR A 228 -11.31 29.27 5.97
N LYS A 229 -10.75 29.96 4.96
CA LYS A 229 -10.11 31.29 5.13
C LYS A 229 -10.92 32.25 6.05
N PRO A 230 -10.23 33.03 6.90
CA PRO A 230 -10.74 33.45 8.19
C PRO A 230 -11.76 34.56 8.00
N LEU A 231 -13.04 34.24 8.18
CA LEU A 231 -14.06 35.15 8.68
C LEU A 231 -15.37 34.36 8.80
N LEU A 232 -15.94 34.43 10.01
CA LEU A 232 -17.36 34.24 10.36
C LEU A 232 -17.67 32.98 11.19
N ASP A 233 -17.80 33.27 12.50
CA ASP A 233 -18.69 32.64 13.47
C ASP A 233 -18.84 31.12 13.42
N ALA A 234 -18.23 30.44 14.40
CA ALA A 234 -18.31 28.99 14.57
C ALA A 234 -19.77 28.47 14.60
N GLU A 235 -20.73 29.28 15.03
CA GLU A 235 -22.16 28.93 14.97
C GLU A 235 -22.71 28.87 13.54
N ALA A 236 -22.21 29.69 12.61
CA ALA A 236 -22.63 29.67 11.21
C ALA A 236 -22.05 28.45 10.48
N VAL A 237 -20.79 28.12 10.75
CA VAL A 237 -20.11 26.93 10.21
C VAL A 237 -20.78 25.64 10.71
N SER A 238 -21.14 25.57 12.00
CA SER A 238 -21.87 24.42 12.55
C SER A 238 -23.26 24.24 11.92
N ARG A 239 -23.94 25.34 11.58
CA ARG A 239 -25.29 25.32 10.96
C ARG A 239 -25.25 24.84 9.50
N GLU A 240 -24.22 25.24 8.76
CA GLU A 240 -23.95 24.77 7.40
C GLU A 240 -23.58 23.28 7.39
N LEU A 241 -22.66 22.85 8.26
CA LEU A 241 -22.28 21.43 8.42
C LEU A 241 -23.46 20.53 8.81
N ASP A 242 -24.39 20.99 9.65
CA ASP A 242 -25.60 20.24 10.01
C ASP A 242 -26.60 20.07 8.84
N SER A 243 -26.50 20.94 7.82
CA SER A 243 -27.37 20.93 6.64
C SER A 243 -26.71 20.30 5.41
N ALA A 244 -25.39 20.12 5.43
CA ALA A 244 -24.62 19.49 4.37
C ALA A 244 -25.02 17.99 4.20
N PRO A 245 -25.32 17.53 2.97
CA PRO A 245 -25.78 16.15 2.72
C PRO A 245 -24.83 15.07 3.22
N VAL A 246 -23.52 15.33 3.12
CA VAL A 246 -22.45 14.41 3.54
C VAL A 246 -22.46 14.18 5.06
N MET A 247 -22.72 15.22 5.85
CA MET A 247 -22.77 15.13 7.31
C MET A 247 -24.08 14.54 7.83
N ARG A 248 -25.18 14.63 7.06
CA ARG A 248 -26.42 13.87 7.36
C ARG A 248 -26.22 12.36 7.21
N MET A 249 -25.42 11.92 6.25
CA MET A 249 -25.06 10.50 6.13
C MET A 249 -24.20 10.03 7.31
N ALA A 250 -23.25 10.86 7.77
CA ALA A 250 -22.43 10.54 8.94
C ALA A 250 -23.24 10.47 10.25
N LYS A 251 -24.26 11.32 10.44
CA LYS A 251 -25.11 11.30 11.66
C LYS A 251 -26.18 10.19 11.70
N VAL A 252 -26.49 9.54 10.58
CA VAL A 252 -27.43 8.39 10.56
C VAL A 252 -26.72 7.07 10.87
N LEU A 253 -25.39 7.07 10.91
CA LEU A 253 -24.54 5.91 11.22
C LEU A 253 -24.00 5.92 12.67
N ILE A 254 -24.56 6.75 13.56
CA ILE A 254 -24.35 6.71 15.02
C ILE A 254 -25.69 6.41 15.70
#